data_AF-A0A975A1G1-F1
#
_entry.id   AF-A0A975A1G1-F1
#
_cell.length_a   1.000
_cell.length_b   1.000
_cell.length_c   1.000
_cell.angle_alpha   90.00
_cell.angle_beta   90.00
_cell.angle_gamma   90.00
#
_symmetry.space_group_name_H-M   'P 1'
#
loop_
_entity.id
_entity.type
_entity.pdbx_description
1 polymer ?
#
loop_
_entity_poly.entity_id
_entity_poly.type
_entity_poly.pdbx_seq_one_letter_code
_entity_poly.pdbx_strand_id
1 'polypeptide(L)'
;MRKILGMIFLATLSACIGTDVVNDPLVDPTLTIEDDDKLVTLLVGDTEQLTVLYMNETGAAESVDPIWMVDNSDIATVNNDGLVTASAKGQTNLRATFNGISSLDVLISVAENMDDIVKVLITEPEKSKIDVGEMLQLSATGWNLSNMQVVDGVVTWEVDNESVATISEAGVLTGISNGNVKITASIDGVNSVPVEVEVGSNALTAQFEGRSGYTAVGTATLDTNDDGDIILTLSDDFRTSFALGTFIYLSNSTSGSETKGGGLQLGEITTNGAKTFNVSQANASVTLNTYRYVIVLCFPASITFGLADFQK
;
A
#
# COMPACT_ATOMS: atom_id res chain seq x y z
N MET A 1 -78.60 -46.57 -3.57
CA MET A 1 -77.14 -46.77 -3.59
C MET A 1 -76.49 -45.52 -4.19
N ARG A 2 -75.93 -44.64 -3.35
CA ARG A 2 -75.25 -43.41 -3.79
C ARG A 2 -73.79 -43.74 -4.11
N LYS A 3 -73.35 -43.53 -5.35
CA LYS A 3 -71.94 -43.67 -5.76
C LYS A 3 -71.21 -42.35 -5.43
N ILE A 4 -70.19 -42.44 -4.59
CA ILE A 4 -69.26 -41.36 -4.24
C ILE A 4 -68.25 -41.27 -5.39
N LEU A 5 -68.23 -40.15 -6.10
CA LEU A 5 -67.24 -39.83 -7.13
C LEU A 5 -66.12 -39.03 -6.46
N GLY A 6 -64.99 -39.69 -6.21
CA GLY A 6 -63.80 -39.07 -5.62
C GLY A 6 -63.09 -38.18 -6.64
N MET A 7 -62.95 -36.90 -6.31
CA MET A 7 -62.21 -35.90 -7.09
C MET A 7 -60.75 -35.92 -6.61
N ILE A 8 -59.84 -36.39 -7.48
CA ILE A 8 -58.39 -36.40 -7.21
C ILE A 8 -57.86 -35.00 -7.50
N PHE A 9 -57.43 -34.30 -6.44
CA PHE A 9 -56.81 -32.98 -6.50
C PHE A 9 -55.31 -33.16 -6.82
N LEU A 10 -54.91 -32.82 -8.05
CA LEU A 10 -53.53 -32.91 -8.50
C LEU A 10 -52.78 -31.64 -8.06
N ALA A 11 -52.03 -31.72 -6.97
CA ALA A 11 -51.20 -30.62 -6.47
C ALA A 11 -49.92 -30.49 -7.30
N THR A 12 -49.83 -29.43 -8.11
CA THR A 12 -48.60 -29.05 -8.83
C THR A 12 -47.63 -28.40 -7.84
N LEU A 13 -46.63 -29.15 -7.39
CA LEU A 13 -45.49 -28.59 -6.66
C LEU A 13 -44.65 -27.77 -7.65
N SER A 14 -44.84 -26.45 -7.64
CA SER A 14 -43.88 -25.50 -8.23
C SER A 14 -42.66 -25.46 -7.31
N ALA A 15 -41.67 -26.30 -7.60
CA ALA A 15 -40.34 -26.11 -7.04
C ALA A 15 -39.75 -24.84 -7.68
N CYS A 16 -39.67 -23.76 -6.89
CA CYS A 16 -38.76 -22.67 -7.22
C CYS A 16 -37.34 -23.27 -7.19
N ILE A 17 -36.78 -23.57 -8.36
CA ILE A 17 -35.34 -23.74 -8.49
C ILE A 17 -34.79 -22.31 -8.39
N GLY A 18 -34.57 -21.85 -7.17
CA GLY A 18 -33.70 -20.72 -6.92
C GLY A 18 -32.32 -21.18 -7.37
N THR A 19 -31.93 -20.83 -8.60
CA THR A 19 -30.52 -20.85 -8.98
C THR A 19 -29.86 -19.86 -8.04
N ASP A 20 -29.20 -20.39 -7.03
CA ASP A 20 -28.30 -19.64 -6.17
C ASP A 20 -27.20 -19.10 -7.10
N VAL A 21 -27.38 -17.87 -7.55
CA VAL A 21 -26.35 -17.14 -8.27
C VAL A 21 -25.37 -16.76 -7.18
N VAL A 22 -24.43 -17.66 -6.91
CA VAL A 22 -23.19 -17.28 -6.24
C VAL A 22 -22.56 -16.26 -7.17
N ASN A 23 -22.68 -14.99 -6.79
CA ASN A 23 -22.01 -13.92 -7.49
C ASN A 23 -20.53 -14.12 -7.17
N ASP A 24 -19.77 -14.69 -8.13
CA ASP A 24 -18.34 -14.87 -7.97
C ASP A 24 -17.73 -13.50 -7.64
N PRO A 25 -16.90 -13.40 -6.58
CA PRO A 25 -16.33 -12.12 -6.19
C PRO A 25 -15.44 -11.63 -7.34
N LEU A 26 -15.83 -10.50 -7.93
CA LEU A 26 -14.98 -9.81 -8.89
C LEU A 26 -13.73 -9.33 -8.17
N VAL A 27 -12.57 -9.55 -8.81
CA VAL A 27 -11.26 -9.06 -8.37
C VAL A 27 -10.76 -8.02 -9.36
N ASP A 28 -9.85 -7.16 -8.94
CA ASP A 28 -9.22 -6.24 -9.88
C ASP A 28 -8.31 -7.02 -10.85
N PRO A 29 -8.42 -6.77 -12.17
CA PRO A 29 -7.57 -7.44 -13.14
C PRO A 29 -6.11 -6.99 -13.00
N THR A 30 -5.18 -7.92 -13.22
CA THR A 30 -3.73 -7.67 -13.08
C THR A 30 -2.97 -8.03 -14.34
N LEU A 31 -1.93 -7.28 -14.66
CA LEU A 31 -0.97 -7.59 -15.72
C LEU A 31 0.43 -7.68 -15.14
N THR A 32 1.10 -8.81 -15.30
CA THR A 32 2.43 -9.05 -14.72
C THR A 32 3.38 -9.53 -15.80
N ILE A 33 4.54 -8.90 -15.94
CA ILE A 33 5.64 -9.48 -16.73
C ILE A 33 6.24 -10.64 -15.90
N GLU A 34 6.34 -11.81 -16.51
CA GLU A 34 6.85 -13.05 -15.89
C GLU A 34 8.38 -13.00 -15.77
N ASP A 35 8.85 -12.19 -14.83
CA ASP A 35 10.23 -12.12 -14.37
C ASP A 35 10.24 -11.93 -12.84
N ASP A 36 10.80 -12.88 -12.11
CA ASP A 36 10.73 -12.90 -10.64
C ASP A 36 11.65 -11.84 -10.02
N ASP A 37 12.80 -11.60 -10.63
CA ASP A 37 13.83 -10.68 -10.13
C ASP A 37 13.54 -9.20 -10.47
N LYS A 38 12.56 -8.93 -11.35
CA LYS A 38 12.28 -7.62 -11.97
C LYS A 38 13.53 -6.99 -12.60
N LEU A 39 14.44 -7.83 -13.08
CA LEU A 39 15.73 -7.47 -13.62
C LEU A 39 16.16 -8.46 -14.71
N VAL A 40 16.37 -7.94 -15.91
CA VAL A 40 16.95 -8.69 -17.03
C VAL A 40 18.34 -8.13 -17.32
N THR A 41 19.34 -9.00 -17.31
CA THR A 41 20.74 -8.63 -17.56
C THR A 41 21.21 -9.19 -18.91
N LEU A 42 21.71 -8.33 -19.79
CA LEU A 42 22.10 -8.71 -21.16
C LEU A 42 23.48 -8.16 -21.54
N LEU A 43 24.17 -8.86 -22.44
CA LEU A 43 25.28 -8.27 -23.20
C LEU A 43 24.72 -7.52 -24.42
N VAL A 44 25.40 -6.47 -24.87
CA VAL A 44 25.03 -5.77 -26.12
C VAL A 44 24.90 -6.77 -27.28
N GLY A 45 23.75 -6.73 -27.96
CA GLY A 45 23.41 -7.63 -29.07
C GLY A 45 22.63 -8.88 -28.67
N ASP A 46 22.57 -9.22 -27.39
CA ASP A 46 21.75 -10.33 -26.91
C ASP A 46 20.26 -9.98 -26.91
N THR A 47 19.43 -11.02 -26.86
CA THR A 47 17.97 -10.91 -26.85
C THR A 47 17.37 -11.78 -25.75
N GLU A 48 16.30 -11.31 -25.13
CA GLU A 48 15.52 -12.06 -24.14
C GLU A 48 14.03 -12.00 -24.49
N GLN A 49 13.33 -13.12 -24.37
CA GLN A 49 11.89 -13.18 -24.61
C GLN A 49 11.16 -12.99 -23.28
N LEU A 50 10.37 -11.92 -23.18
CA LEU A 50 9.48 -11.70 -22.03
C LEU A 50 8.04 -12.08 -22.37
N THR A 51 7.32 -12.59 -21.38
CA THR A 51 5.91 -12.93 -21.45
C THR A 51 5.13 -12.18 -20.37
N VAL A 52 3.81 -12.05 -20.58
CA VAL A 52 2.92 -11.47 -19.59
C VAL A 52 1.90 -12.50 -19.12
N LEU A 53 1.58 -12.44 -17.83
CA LEU A 53 0.43 -13.08 -17.23
C LEU A 53 -0.64 -12.02 -16.98
N TYR A 54 -1.78 -12.14 -17.66
CA TYR A 54 -2.95 -11.32 -17.41
C TYR A 54 -4.02 -12.12 -16.66
N MET A 55 -4.49 -11.60 -15.53
CA MET A 55 -5.59 -12.14 -14.75
C MET A 55 -6.80 -11.21 -14.90
N ASN A 56 -7.94 -11.75 -15.34
CA ASN A 56 -9.16 -10.98 -15.55
C ASN A 56 -9.95 -10.72 -14.24
N GLU A 57 -11.09 -10.05 -14.34
CA GLU A 57 -11.96 -9.71 -13.20
C GLU A 57 -12.56 -10.92 -12.45
N THR A 58 -12.48 -12.11 -13.04
CA THR A 58 -12.90 -13.38 -12.40
C THR A 58 -11.73 -14.15 -11.80
N GLY A 59 -10.51 -13.59 -11.85
CA GLY A 59 -9.29 -14.23 -11.38
C GLY A 59 -8.80 -15.36 -12.30
N ALA A 60 -9.22 -15.39 -13.57
CA ALA A 60 -8.77 -16.36 -14.55
C ALA A 60 -7.66 -15.78 -15.43
N ALA A 61 -6.65 -16.62 -15.73
CA ALA A 61 -5.58 -16.27 -16.65
C ALA A 61 -6.06 -16.26 -18.10
N GLU A 62 -5.74 -15.22 -18.86
CA GLU A 62 -6.03 -15.12 -20.29
C GLU A 62 -4.79 -14.71 -21.09
N SER A 63 -4.67 -15.25 -22.30
CA SER A 63 -3.63 -14.83 -23.24
C SER A 63 -4.03 -13.48 -23.84
N VAL A 64 -3.12 -12.53 -23.80
CA VAL A 64 -3.32 -11.16 -24.29
C VAL A 64 -2.14 -10.71 -25.13
N ASP A 65 -2.37 -9.75 -26.02
CA ASP A 65 -1.33 -9.06 -26.77
C ASP A 65 -1.09 -7.67 -26.11
N PRO A 66 -0.11 -7.55 -25.20
CA PRO A 66 0.14 -6.28 -24.52
C PRO A 66 0.85 -5.28 -25.45
N ILE A 67 0.74 -4.00 -25.11
CA ILE A 67 1.58 -2.96 -25.67
C ILE A 67 2.82 -2.84 -24.78
N TRP A 68 3.98 -3.18 -25.35
CA TRP A 68 5.27 -3.03 -24.69
C TRP A 68 5.81 -1.60 -24.81
N MET A 69 6.43 -1.11 -23.75
CA MET A 69 7.06 0.20 -23.70
C MET A 69 8.42 0.09 -23.02
N VAL A 70 9.43 0.75 -23.58
CA VAL A 70 10.77 0.90 -23.00
C VAL A 70 11.06 2.39 -22.87
N ASP A 71 11.60 2.81 -21.72
CA ASP A 71 11.81 4.24 -21.44
C ASP A 71 12.95 4.83 -22.29
N ASN A 72 14.02 4.08 -22.51
CA ASN A 72 15.15 4.50 -23.33
C ASN A 72 15.49 3.43 -24.39
N SER A 73 15.01 3.66 -25.61
CA SER A 73 15.25 2.77 -26.76
C SER A 73 16.70 2.73 -27.23
N ASP A 74 17.55 3.68 -26.83
CA ASP A 74 18.97 3.66 -27.18
C ASP A 74 19.72 2.55 -26.41
N ILE A 75 19.19 2.12 -25.26
CA ILE A 75 19.77 1.07 -24.40
C ILE A 75 19.22 -0.30 -24.77
N ALA A 76 17.89 -0.43 -24.90
CA ALA A 76 17.25 -1.67 -25.31
C ALA A 76 15.96 -1.39 -26.07
N THR A 77 15.59 -2.27 -27.01
CA THR A 77 14.31 -2.21 -27.73
C THR A 77 13.48 -3.45 -27.42
N VAL A 78 12.16 -3.35 -27.51
CA VAL A 78 11.24 -4.50 -27.40
C VAL A 78 10.28 -4.49 -28.58
N ASN A 79 10.05 -5.67 -29.19
CA ASN A 79 9.08 -5.80 -30.28
C ASN A 79 7.67 -6.13 -29.74
N ASN A 80 6.68 -6.21 -30.63
CA ASN A 80 5.29 -6.49 -30.22
C ASN A 80 5.10 -7.89 -29.61
N ASP A 81 5.99 -8.84 -29.91
CA ASP A 81 5.95 -10.20 -29.37
C ASP A 81 6.64 -10.30 -27.99
N GLY A 82 7.21 -9.22 -27.46
CA GLY A 82 7.93 -9.22 -26.18
C GLY A 82 9.41 -9.61 -26.27
N LEU A 83 9.98 -9.69 -27.47
CA LEU A 83 11.41 -9.93 -27.65
C LEU A 83 12.20 -8.64 -27.41
N VAL A 84 12.94 -8.62 -26.31
CA VAL A 84 13.86 -7.54 -25.92
C VAL A 84 15.19 -7.75 -26.65
N THR A 85 15.80 -6.67 -27.16
CA THR A 85 17.12 -6.65 -27.80
C THR A 85 17.98 -5.58 -27.17
N ALA A 86 19.15 -5.96 -26.65
CA ALA A 86 20.11 -5.07 -26.04
C ALA A 86 20.89 -4.28 -27.10
N SER A 87 20.88 -2.95 -27.01
CA SER A 87 21.44 -2.04 -28.02
C SER A 87 22.72 -1.34 -27.56
N ALA A 88 22.77 -0.87 -26.31
CA ALA A 88 23.93 -0.17 -25.76
C ALA A 88 24.03 -0.35 -24.24
N LYS A 89 25.24 -0.20 -23.70
CA LYS A 89 25.49 -0.24 -22.26
C LYS A 89 24.66 0.80 -21.51
N GLY A 90 24.02 0.39 -20.43
CA GLY A 90 23.18 1.24 -19.58
C GLY A 90 22.00 0.50 -18.98
N GLN A 91 21.08 1.25 -18.36
CA GLN A 91 19.85 0.72 -17.80
C GLN A 91 18.61 1.45 -18.34
N THR A 92 17.53 0.71 -18.55
CA THR A 92 16.21 1.26 -18.90
C THR A 92 15.10 0.43 -18.30
N ASN A 93 13.97 1.05 -17.95
CA ASN A 93 12.78 0.31 -17.54
C ASN A 93 11.97 -0.13 -18.76
N LEU A 94 11.32 -1.28 -18.60
CA LEU A 94 10.40 -1.87 -19.55
C LEU A 94 9.10 -2.23 -18.84
N ARG A 95 7.97 -1.90 -19.48
CA ARG A 95 6.61 -2.21 -18.98
C ARG A 95 5.71 -2.70 -20.09
N ALA A 96 4.70 -3.47 -19.71
CA ALA A 96 3.63 -3.91 -20.57
C ALA A 96 2.31 -3.23 -20.16
N THR A 97 1.46 -2.92 -21.12
CA THR A 97 0.13 -2.35 -20.86
C THR A 97 -0.95 -3.08 -21.64
N PHE A 98 -2.10 -3.32 -21.02
CA PHE A 98 -3.26 -3.97 -21.64
C PHE A 98 -4.54 -3.41 -21.04
N ASN A 99 -5.47 -2.94 -21.87
CA ASN A 99 -6.76 -2.35 -21.45
C ASN A 99 -6.66 -1.29 -20.33
N GLY A 100 -5.61 -0.47 -20.35
CA GLY A 100 -5.37 0.58 -19.35
C GLY A 100 -4.70 0.10 -18.06
N ILE A 101 -4.46 -1.21 -17.92
CA ILE A 101 -3.70 -1.81 -16.81
C ILE A 101 -2.23 -1.86 -17.23
N SER A 102 -1.34 -1.41 -16.34
CA SER A 102 0.11 -1.45 -16.56
C SER A 102 0.74 -2.49 -15.64
N SER A 103 1.74 -3.21 -16.13
CA SER A 103 2.60 -4.02 -15.28
C SER A 103 3.48 -3.16 -14.39
N LEU A 104 4.07 -3.78 -13.37
CA LEU A 104 5.28 -3.24 -12.76
C LEU A 104 6.40 -3.15 -13.80
N ASP A 105 7.33 -2.23 -13.57
CA ASP A 105 8.54 -2.10 -14.39
C ASP A 105 9.47 -3.31 -14.17
N VAL A 106 10.10 -3.75 -15.25
CA VAL A 106 11.27 -4.63 -15.25
C VAL A 106 12.47 -3.81 -15.66
N LEU A 107 13.53 -3.84 -14.85
CA LEU A 107 14.77 -3.13 -15.15
C LEU A 107 15.57 -3.94 -16.16
N ILE A 108 15.86 -3.36 -17.32
CA ILE A 108 16.78 -3.94 -18.31
C ILE A 108 18.15 -3.33 -18.07
N SER A 109 19.15 -4.18 -17.81
CA SER A 109 20.53 -3.77 -17.55
C SER A 109 21.45 -4.38 -18.59
N VAL A 110 22.13 -3.54 -19.37
CA VAL A 110 22.94 -3.95 -20.50
C VAL A 110 24.40 -3.63 -20.22
N ALA A 111 25.25 -4.65 -20.38
CA ALA A 111 26.70 -4.56 -20.28
C ALA A 111 27.37 -4.63 -21.66
N GLU A 112 28.54 -4.00 -21.80
CA GLU A 112 29.35 -4.10 -23.03
C GLU A 112 30.37 -5.25 -22.94
N ASN A 113 30.85 -5.55 -21.74
CA ASN A 113 31.82 -6.62 -21.48
C ASN A 113 31.30 -7.57 -20.38
N MET A 114 31.74 -8.83 -20.43
CA MET A 114 31.33 -9.85 -19.44
C MET A 114 31.74 -9.54 -18.00
N ASP A 115 32.76 -8.69 -17.82
CA ASP A 115 33.26 -8.27 -16.51
C ASP A 115 32.60 -6.99 -15.98
N ASP A 116 31.78 -6.30 -16.80
CA ASP A 116 31.05 -5.11 -16.35
C ASP A 116 30.02 -5.49 -15.28
N ILE A 117 29.83 -4.60 -14.30
CA ILE A 117 28.69 -4.69 -13.37
C ILE A 117 27.41 -4.54 -14.19
N VAL A 118 26.45 -5.44 -13.96
CA VAL A 118 25.14 -5.44 -14.61
C VAL A 118 24.00 -5.55 -13.60
N LYS A 119 24.29 -6.04 -12.39
CA LYS A 119 23.32 -6.19 -11.30
C LYS A 119 23.92 -5.61 -10.02
N VAL A 120 23.20 -4.71 -9.36
CA VAL A 120 23.49 -4.31 -7.98
C VAL A 120 22.40 -4.87 -7.09
N LEU A 121 22.81 -5.60 -6.06
CA LEU A 121 21.90 -6.18 -5.07
C LEU A 121 22.10 -5.48 -3.74
N ILE A 122 21.04 -4.87 -3.23
CA ILE A 122 20.97 -4.47 -1.82
C ILE A 122 20.79 -5.77 -1.02
N THR A 123 21.71 -6.04 -0.09
CA THR A 123 21.60 -7.19 0.81
C THR A 123 20.26 -7.12 1.53
N GLU A 124 19.49 -8.20 1.47
CA GLU A 124 18.17 -8.31 2.09
C GLU A 124 18.22 -7.75 3.52
N PRO A 125 17.49 -6.67 3.82
CA PRO A 125 17.52 -6.11 5.15
C PRO A 125 16.95 -7.13 6.14
N GLU A 126 17.54 -7.22 7.34
CA GLU A 126 16.98 -8.07 8.41
C GLU A 126 15.53 -7.69 8.76
N LYS A 127 15.12 -6.47 8.39
CA LYS A 127 13.77 -5.94 8.58
C LYS A 127 13.30 -5.20 7.33
N SER A 128 12.13 -5.58 6.83
CA SER A 128 11.37 -4.77 5.86
C SER A 128 10.60 -3.62 6.51
N LYS A 129 10.64 -3.52 7.85
CA LYS A 129 9.96 -2.51 8.66
C LYS A 129 10.81 -2.03 9.82
N ILE A 130 10.91 -0.72 10.00
CA ILE A 130 11.60 -0.07 11.14
C ILE A 130 10.66 0.89 11.85
N ASP A 131 10.88 1.14 13.14
CA ASP A 131 10.15 2.19 13.87
C ASP A 131 10.67 3.60 13.52
N VAL A 132 9.87 4.63 13.79
CA VAL A 132 10.34 6.03 13.66
C VAL A 132 11.52 6.27 14.60
N GLY A 133 12.61 6.80 14.07
CA GLY A 133 13.88 7.02 14.78
C GLY A 133 14.79 5.79 14.85
N GLU A 134 14.33 4.62 14.41
CA GLU A 134 15.17 3.43 14.29
C GLU A 134 16.12 3.54 13.09
N MET A 135 17.27 2.89 13.21
CA MET A 135 18.29 2.82 12.16
C MET A 135 18.39 1.39 11.61
N LEU A 136 18.57 1.27 10.30
CA LEU A 136 18.79 0.02 9.59
C LEU A 136 20.07 0.14 8.75
N GLN A 137 21.02 -0.76 8.99
CA GLN A 137 22.23 -0.84 8.18
C GLN A 137 21.94 -1.65 6.91
N LEU A 138 22.14 -1.02 5.75
CA LEU A 138 22.10 -1.66 4.45
C LEU A 138 23.52 -1.83 3.90
N SER A 139 23.68 -2.79 3.00
CA SER A 139 24.88 -2.97 2.20
C SER A 139 24.47 -3.34 0.79
N ALA A 140 25.29 -3.05 -0.21
CA ALA A 140 25.02 -3.41 -1.59
C ALA A 140 26.26 -4.07 -2.21
N THR A 141 26.03 -4.92 -3.21
CA THR A 141 27.07 -5.66 -3.92
C THR A 141 26.80 -5.68 -5.42
N GLY A 142 27.83 -5.40 -6.23
CA GLY A 142 27.78 -5.46 -7.69
C GLY A 142 28.12 -6.87 -8.20
N TRP A 143 27.45 -7.27 -9.28
CA TRP A 143 27.61 -8.56 -9.93
C TRP A 143 27.71 -8.36 -11.45
N ASN A 144 28.58 -9.13 -12.08
CA ASN A 144 28.73 -9.16 -13.54
C ASN A 144 27.83 -10.24 -14.19
N LEU A 145 27.85 -10.33 -15.52
CA LEU A 145 27.06 -11.29 -16.29
C LEU A 145 27.41 -12.76 -16.00
N SER A 146 28.56 -13.04 -15.41
CA SER A 146 28.98 -14.39 -14.99
C SER A 146 28.55 -14.71 -13.55
N ASN A 147 27.70 -13.89 -12.93
CA ASN A 147 27.31 -13.98 -11.52
C ASN A 147 28.52 -13.99 -10.57
N MET A 148 29.60 -13.29 -10.94
CA MET A 148 30.73 -13.06 -10.05
C MET A 148 30.57 -11.70 -9.37
N GLN A 149 30.82 -11.68 -8.07
CA GLN A 149 30.87 -10.44 -7.31
C GLN A 149 32.01 -9.56 -7.79
N VAL A 150 31.70 -8.30 -8.07
CA VAL A 150 32.67 -7.24 -8.32
C VAL A 150 32.87 -6.47 -7.02
N VAL A 151 34.10 -6.49 -6.49
CA VAL A 151 34.41 -6.00 -5.13
C VAL A 151 34.86 -4.53 -5.13
N ASP A 152 35.23 -4.01 -6.29
CA ASP A 152 35.65 -2.63 -6.45
C ASP A 152 34.44 -1.77 -6.84
N GLY A 153 34.15 -0.73 -6.07
CA GLY A 153 33.06 0.19 -6.36
C GLY A 153 32.65 0.99 -5.14
N VAL A 154 32.36 2.28 -5.33
CA VAL A 154 31.75 3.12 -4.27
C VAL A 154 30.24 2.97 -4.40
N VAL A 155 29.59 2.53 -3.33
CA VAL A 155 28.13 2.48 -3.27
C VAL A 155 27.60 3.87 -3.00
N THR A 156 26.70 4.36 -3.85
CA THR A 156 25.89 5.54 -3.58
C THR A 156 24.45 5.12 -3.33
N TRP A 157 23.76 5.85 -2.46
CA TRP A 157 22.40 5.52 -2.03
C TRP A 157 21.44 6.65 -2.36
N GLU A 158 20.21 6.28 -2.69
CA GLU A 158 19.09 7.20 -2.90
C GLU A 158 17.86 6.67 -2.15
N VAL A 159 17.07 7.59 -1.60
CA VAL A 159 15.75 7.32 -1.02
C VAL A 159 14.74 8.23 -1.71
N ASP A 160 13.62 7.67 -2.16
CA ASP A 160 12.61 8.39 -2.95
C ASP A 160 11.86 9.47 -2.17
N ASN A 161 11.80 9.34 -0.83
CA ASN A 161 11.15 10.30 0.05
C ASN A 161 11.94 10.56 1.35
N GLU A 162 12.80 11.59 1.30
CA GLU A 162 13.61 12.03 2.44
C GLU A 162 12.79 12.54 3.64
N SER A 163 11.50 12.85 3.48
CA SER A 163 10.64 13.22 4.61
C SER A 163 10.24 12.03 5.48
N VAL A 164 10.28 10.80 4.93
CA VAL A 164 9.93 9.55 5.61
C VAL A 164 11.16 8.83 6.15
N ALA A 165 12.27 8.79 5.41
CA ALA A 165 13.54 8.24 5.86
C ALA A 165 14.73 8.91 5.16
N THR A 166 15.90 8.92 5.79
CA THR A 166 17.16 9.36 5.15
C THR A 166 18.19 8.24 5.17
N ILE A 167 19.09 8.19 4.20
CA ILE A 167 20.17 7.22 4.13
C ILE A 167 21.53 7.93 4.04
N SER A 168 22.49 7.48 4.84
CA SER A 168 23.86 8.01 4.81
C SER A 168 24.70 7.35 3.71
N GLU A 169 25.85 7.95 3.36
CA GLU A 169 26.84 7.37 2.43
C GLU A 169 27.32 5.97 2.86
N ALA A 170 27.31 5.69 4.17
CA ALA A 170 27.67 4.38 4.72
C ALA A 170 26.53 3.35 4.66
N GLY A 171 25.37 3.67 4.07
CA GLY A 171 24.22 2.79 3.96
C GLY A 171 23.38 2.67 5.24
N VAL A 172 23.50 3.60 6.20
CA VAL A 172 22.61 3.63 7.37
C VAL A 172 21.35 4.39 7.04
N LEU A 173 20.23 3.68 6.92
CA LEU A 173 18.87 4.22 6.79
C LEU A 173 18.34 4.61 8.17
N THR A 174 17.73 5.79 8.30
CA THR A 174 17.11 6.29 9.55
C THR A 174 15.66 6.70 9.27
N GLY A 175 14.71 6.11 10.02
CA GLY A 175 13.29 6.45 9.92
C GLY A 175 12.99 7.83 10.53
N ILE A 176 12.23 8.67 9.82
CA ILE A 176 11.88 10.05 10.22
C ILE A 176 10.39 10.16 10.55
N SER A 177 9.52 9.59 9.71
CA SER A 177 8.07 9.59 9.92
C SER A 177 7.44 8.32 9.39
N ASN A 178 6.17 8.08 9.70
CA ASN A 178 5.45 6.92 9.16
C ASN A 178 5.35 7.01 7.63
N GLY A 179 5.46 5.87 6.95
CA GLY A 179 5.28 5.76 5.51
C GLY A 179 6.15 4.67 4.89
N ASN A 180 6.10 4.54 3.58
CA ASN A 180 6.94 3.64 2.81
C ASN A 180 7.98 4.45 2.03
N VAL A 181 9.19 3.92 1.94
CA VAL A 181 10.26 4.46 1.11
C VAL A 181 10.85 3.38 0.23
N LYS A 182 11.30 3.78 -0.97
CA LYS A 182 12.10 2.95 -1.85
C LYS A 182 13.55 3.41 -1.79
N ILE A 183 14.44 2.45 -1.56
CA ILE A 183 15.88 2.67 -1.49
C ILE A 183 16.53 2.07 -2.73
N THR A 184 17.36 2.86 -3.40
CA THR A 184 18.17 2.42 -4.55
C THR A 184 19.65 2.55 -4.20
N ALA A 185 20.42 1.50 -4.48
CA ALA A 185 21.87 1.54 -4.42
C ALA A 185 22.42 1.63 -5.84
N SER A 186 23.52 2.37 -6.03
CA SER A 186 24.22 2.45 -7.31
C SER A 186 25.70 2.14 -7.13
N ILE A 187 26.26 1.39 -8.08
CA ILE A 187 27.70 1.10 -8.17
C ILE A 187 28.10 1.31 -9.62
N ASP A 188 29.06 2.20 -9.86
CA ASP A 188 29.56 2.55 -11.20
C ASP A 188 28.46 2.94 -12.21
N GLY A 189 27.39 3.58 -11.71
CA GLY A 189 26.25 4.03 -12.50
C GLY A 189 25.21 2.95 -12.81
N VAL A 190 25.37 1.74 -12.25
CA VAL A 190 24.38 0.66 -12.31
C VAL A 190 23.55 0.70 -11.04
N ASN A 191 22.25 0.91 -11.17
CA ASN A 191 21.30 0.95 -10.07
C ASN A 191 20.77 -0.44 -9.75
N SER A 192 20.44 -0.67 -8.48
CA SER A 192 19.68 -1.84 -8.04
C SER A 192 18.22 -1.72 -8.44
N VAL A 193 17.51 -2.85 -8.44
CA VAL A 193 16.05 -2.80 -8.25
C VAL A 193 15.78 -2.16 -6.88
N PRO A 194 14.83 -1.20 -6.76
CA PRO A 194 14.57 -0.54 -5.48
C PRO A 194 14.05 -1.54 -4.42
N VAL A 195 14.55 -1.41 -3.19
CA VAL A 195 14.04 -2.14 -2.03
C VAL A 195 13.10 -1.24 -1.25
N GLU A 196 11.92 -1.75 -0.91
CA GLU A 196 10.94 -1.02 -0.11
C GLU A 196 11.14 -1.27 1.39
N VAL A 197 11.10 -0.21 2.19
CA VAL A 197 11.12 -0.27 3.65
C VAL A 197 9.95 0.54 4.21
N GLU A 198 9.18 -0.08 5.09
CA GLU A 198 8.14 0.59 5.87
C GLU A 198 8.78 1.25 7.11
N VAL A 199 8.46 2.52 7.35
CA VAL A 199 8.81 3.24 8.57
C VAL A 199 7.55 3.44 9.40
N GLY A 200 7.61 3.09 10.68
CA GLY A 200 6.52 3.23 11.63
C GLY A 200 5.32 2.37 11.27
N SER A 201 4.12 2.93 11.35
CA SER A 201 2.89 2.26 10.93
C SER A 201 2.02 3.21 10.12
N ASN A 202 1.45 2.72 9.04
CA ASN A 202 0.53 3.48 8.18
C ASN A 202 -0.89 3.62 8.77
N ALA A 203 -1.14 2.97 9.91
CA ALA A 203 -2.40 3.09 10.64
C ALA A 203 -2.19 2.98 12.15
N LEU A 204 -2.83 3.85 12.91
CA LEU A 204 -2.95 3.75 14.36
C LEU A 204 -4.35 3.28 14.70
N THR A 205 -4.47 2.25 15.54
CA THR A 205 -5.79 1.75 15.98
C THR A 205 -5.87 1.77 17.50
N ALA A 206 -7.00 2.23 18.03
CA ALA A 206 -7.26 2.30 19.46
C ALA A 206 -8.73 1.97 19.78
N GLN A 207 -8.96 1.47 20.99
CA GLN A 207 -10.31 1.20 21.51
C GLN A 207 -10.80 2.38 22.34
N PHE A 208 -12.06 2.77 22.15
CA PHE A 208 -12.68 3.77 23.00
C PHE A 208 -12.92 3.23 24.41
N GLU A 209 -12.65 4.09 25.39
CA GLU A 209 -13.00 3.93 26.79
C GLU A 209 -13.91 5.07 27.23
N GLY A 210 -15.06 4.72 27.81
CA GLY A 210 -15.98 5.68 28.43
C GLY A 210 -15.33 6.46 29.58
N ARG A 211 -15.71 7.72 29.74
CA ARG A 211 -15.24 8.64 30.78
C ARG A 211 -16.40 9.34 31.45
N SER A 212 -16.20 9.80 32.69
CA SER A 212 -17.17 10.60 33.44
C SER A 212 -18.57 9.96 33.57
N GLY A 213 -18.63 8.62 33.55
CA GLY A 213 -19.89 7.86 33.61
C GLY A 213 -20.65 7.73 32.28
N TYR A 214 -20.10 8.24 31.18
CA TYR A 214 -20.66 8.10 29.84
C TYR A 214 -20.09 6.88 29.11
N THR A 215 -20.87 6.36 28.17
CA THR A 215 -20.45 5.27 27.29
C THR A 215 -19.65 5.83 26.13
N ALA A 216 -18.52 5.21 25.84
CA ALA A 216 -17.84 5.28 24.55
C ALA A 216 -17.10 3.95 24.38
N VAL A 217 -17.43 3.22 23.34
CA VAL A 217 -16.83 1.92 23.00
C VAL A 217 -16.73 1.79 21.48
N GLY A 218 -15.97 0.80 21.04
CA GLY A 218 -15.70 0.51 19.64
C GLY A 218 -14.32 0.97 19.21
N THR A 219 -14.04 0.80 17.93
CA THR A 219 -12.69 0.97 17.39
C THR A 219 -12.55 2.31 16.67
N ALA A 220 -11.44 3.00 16.89
CA ALA A 220 -10.98 4.13 16.10
C ALA A 220 -9.69 3.75 15.38
N THR A 221 -9.62 4.02 14.08
CA THR A 221 -8.44 3.83 13.25
C THR A 221 -8.11 5.17 12.57
N LEU A 222 -6.86 5.60 12.67
CA LEU A 222 -6.31 6.74 11.96
C LEU A 222 -5.30 6.20 10.95
N ASP A 223 -5.55 6.35 9.66
CA ASP A 223 -4.75 5.77 8.58
C ASP A 223 -4.53 6.76 7.44
N THR A 224 -3.53 6.49 6.61
CA THR A 224 -3.30 7.24 5.37
C THR A 224 -3.97 6.51 4.20
N ASN A 225 -4.83 7.19 3.44
CA ASN A 225 -5.45 6.60 2.25
C ASN A 225 -4.52 6.64 1.02
N ASP A 226 -4.99 6.09 -0.12
CA ASP A 226 -4.23 6.03 -1.37
C ASP A 226 -3.86 7.41 -1.94
N ASP A 227 -4.62 8.46 -1.58
CA ASP A 227 -4.35 9.85 -1.98
C ASP A 227 -3.34 10.55 -1.05
N GLY A 228 -2.88 9.88 0.02
CA GLY A 228 -1.98 10.46 1.03
C GLY A 228 -2.69 11.27 2.13
N ASP A 229 -4.02 11.27 2.16
CA ASP A 229 -4.81 11.94 3.19
C ASP A 229 -4.88 11.11 4.48
N ILE A 230 -4.82 11.79 5.64
CA ILE A 230 -5.09 11.18 6.93
C ILE A 230 -6.60 11.09 7.14
N ILE A 231 -7.07 9.87 7.35
CA ILE A 231 -8.48 9.54 7.55
C ILE A 231 -8.65 8.99 8.97
N LEU A 232 -9.64 9.50 9.70
CA LEU A 232 -10.11 8.89 10.95
C LEU A 232 -11.38 8.10 10.65
N THR A 233 -11.34 6.80 10.89
CA THR A 233 -12.48 5.89 10.81
C THR A 233 -12.88 5.41 12.19
N LEU A 234 -14.15 5.61 12.56
CA LEU A 234 -14.81 4.92 13.66
C LEU A 234 -15.50 3.70 13.06
N SER A 235 -15.24 2.51 13.60
CA SER A 235 -15.81 1.26 13.08
C SER A 235 -17.31 1.11 13.40
N ASP A 236 -17.97 0.13 12.78
CA ASP A 236 -19.41 -0.13 12.94
C ASP A 236 -19.85 -0.44 14.38
N ASP A 237 -18.92 -0.92 15.20
CA ASP A 237 -19.10 -1.20 16.62
C ASP A 237 -19.09 0.06 17.49
N PHE A 238 -18.81 1.25 16.94
CA PHE A 238 -18.77 2.50 17.69
C PHE A 238 -20.11 2.80 18.34
N ARG A 239 -20.11 2.94 19.67
CA ARG A 239 -21.28 3.33 20.47
C ARG A 239 -20.88 4.39 21.49
N THR A 240 -21.68 5.45 21.61
CA THR A 240 -21.44 6.48 22.64
C THR A 240 -22.72 7.04 23.25
N SER A 241 -22.59 7.69 24.40
CA SER A 241 -23.63 8.58 24.92
C SER A 241 -23.72 9.84 24.05
N PHE A 242 -24.93 10.38 23.90
CA PHE A 242 -25.16 11.60 23.13
C PHE A 242 -25.71 12.73 24.01
N ALA A 243 -25.33 13.95 23.67
CA ALA A 243 -25.96 15.18 24.11
C ALA A 243 -26.07 16.13 22.90
N LEU A 244 -26.78 17.24 23.05
CA LEU A 244 -26.77 18.30 22.03
C LEU A 244 -25.33 18.85 21.92
N GLY A 245 -24.72 18.74 20.74
CA GLY A 245 -23.34 19.16 20.50
C GLY A 245 -22.28 18.14 20.97
N THR A 246 -22.44 16.86 20.64
CA THR A 246 -21.40 15.84 20.81
C THR A 246 -20.54 15.76 19.55
N PHE A 247 -19.23 15.96 19.69
CA PHE A 247 -18.28 16.04 18.58
C PHE A 247 -17.13 15.07 18.76
N ILE A 248 -16.52 14.68 17.63
CA ILE A 248 -15.24 13.98 17.60
C ILE A 248 -14.11 15.00 17.48
N TYR A 249 -13.08 14.80 18.29
CA TYR A 249 -11.84 15.57 18.27
C TYR A 249 -10.63 14.66 18.17
N LEU A 250 -9.54 15.20 17.60
CA LEU A 250 -8.18 14.73 17.87
C LEU A 250 -7.52 15.65 18.90
N SER A 251 -6.80 15.09 19.88
CA SER A 251 -6.23 15.85 20.99
C SER A 251 -4.99 15.20 21.58
N ASN A 252 -4.13 16.02 22.21
CA ASN A 252 -3.03 15.56 23.06
C ASN A 252 -3.36 15.68 24.57
N SER A 253 -4.60 16.05 24.88
CA SER A 253 -5.13 16.09 26.25
C SER A 253 -6.41 15.28 26.34
N THR A 254 -6.66 14.70 27.51
CA THR A 254 -7.91 14.02 27.84
C THR A 254 -8.92 14.94 28.54
N SER A 255 -8.47 16.14 28.95
CA SER A 255 -9.31 17.17 29.55
C SER A 255 -10.24 17.78 28.51
N GLY A 256 -11.53 17.87 28.83
CA GLY A 256 -12.52 18.39 27.90
C GLY A 256 -12.37 19.89 27.63
N SER A 257 -11.88 20.68 28.59
CA SER A 257 -11.62 22.12 28.38
C SER A 257 -10.42 22.36 27.47
N GLU A 258 -9.34 21.60 27.67
CA GLU A 258 -8.13 21.70 26.83
C GLU A 258 -8.39 21.16 25.43
N THR A 259 -9.09 20.02 25.31
CA THR A 259 -9.50 19.47 24.01
C THR A 259 -10.36 20.45 23.23
N LYS A 260 -11.31 21.13 23.89
CA LYS A 260 -12.15 22.15 23.25
C LYS A 260 -11.34 23.35 22.74
N GLY A 261 -10.31 23.75 23.48
CA GLY A 261 -9.51 24.95 23.19
C GLY A 261 -8.35 24.73 22.22
N GLY A 262 -7.77 23.53 22.19
CA GLY A 262 -6.56 23.22 21.41
C GLY A 262 -6.56 21.89 20.65
N GLY A 263 -7.63 21.10 20.77
CA GLY A 263 -7.84 19.91 19.93
C GLY A 263 -8.37 20.28 18.55
N LEU A 264 -8.20 19.37 17.59
CA LEU A 264 -8.77 19.49 16.26
C LEU A 264 -10.19 18.92 16.25
N GLN A 265 -11.20 19.78 16.06
CA GLN A 265 -12.59 19.37 15.91
C GLN A 265 -12.80 18.79 14.51
N LEU A 266 -13.30 17.55 14.42
CA LEU A 266 -13.54 16.89 13.13
C LEU A 266 -15.00 16.99 12.69
N GLY A 267 -15.95 16.71 13.58
CA GLY A 267 -17.37 16.77 13.21
C GLY A 267 -18.32 16.38 14.33
N GLU A 268 -19.57 16.81 14.21
CA GLU A 268 -20.64 16.44 15.14
C GLU A 268 -21.08 15.00 14.87
N ILE A 269 -21.35 14.26 15.93
CA ILE A 269 -21.93 12.92 15.86
C ILE A 269 -23.27 12.89 16.58
N THR A 270 -24.28 12.36 15.90
CA THR A 270 -25.66 12.26 16.41
C THR A 270 -26.19 10.83 16.40
N THR A 271 -25.42 9.89 15.84
CA THR A 271 -25.76 8.47 15.76
C THR A 271 -24.56 7.60 16.08
N ASN A 272 -24.84 6.39 16.53
CA ASN A 272 -23.88 5.30 16.62
C ASN A 272 -23.51 4.76 15.22
N GLY A 273 -22.54 3.83 15.18
CA GLY A 273 -22.11 3.13 13.97
C GLY A 273 -20.93 3.79 13.27
N ALA A 274 -20.54 3.25 12.11
CA ALA A 274 -19.36 3.74 11.42
C ALA A 274 -19.48 5.20 11.00
N LYS A 275 -18.34 5.90 11.10
CA LYS A 275 -18.15 7.28 10.69
C LYS A 275 -16.74 7.45 10.18
N THR A 276 -16.58 8.29 9.17
CA THR A 276 -15.27 8.62 8.60
C THR A 276 -15.13 10.13 8.58
N PHE A 277 -13.94 10.61 8.92
CA PHE A 277 -13.57 12.02 8.92
C PHE A 277 -12.28 12.17 8.14
N ASN A 278 -12.26 13.04 7.13
CA ASN A 278 -11.02 13.41 6.45
C ASN A 278 -10.31 14.46 7.32
N VAL A 279 -9.23 14.04 7.97
CA VAL A 279 -8.45 14.86 8.90
C VAL A 279 -7.58 15.84 8.14
N SER A 280 -7.00 15.43 7.01
CA SER A 280 -6.23 16.31 6.12
C SER A 280 -7.05 17.51 5.61
N GLN A 281 -8.34 17.32 5.34
CA GLN A 281 -9.25 18.42 5.00
C GLN A 281 -9.48 19.39 6.16
N ALA A 282 -9.52 18.88 7.40
CA ALA A 282 -9.66 19.73 8.59
C ALA A 282 -8.34 20.47 8.90
N ASN A 283 -7.20 19.82 8.71
CA ASN A 283 -5.86 20.41 8.84
C ASN A 283 -4.81 19.56 8.10
N ALA A 284 -4.32 20.08 6.98
CA ALA A 284 -3.35 19.39 6.11
C ALA A 284 -1.96 19.19 6.72
N SER A 285 -1.65 19.82 7.86
CA SER A 285 -0.39 19.61 8.58
C SER A 285 -0.43 18.45 9.57
N VAL A 286 -1.59 17.79 9.72
CA VAL A 286 -1.73 16.65 10.63
C VAL A 286 -1.12 15.41 10.01
N THR A 287 -0.25 14.76 10.78
CA THR A 287 0.30 13.43 10.52
C THR A 287 -0.27 12.42 11.52
N LEU A 288 -0.06 11.12 11.29
CA LEU A 288 -0.49 10.05 12.21
C LEU A 288 -0.03 10.28 13.66
N ASN A 289 1.14 10.89 13.87
CA ASN A 289 1.72 11.10 15.20
C ASN A 289 1.43 12.49 15.80
N THR A 290 0.63 13.34 15.14
CA THR A 290 0.34 14.70 15.61
C THR A 290 -0.53 14.71 16.87
N TYR A 291 -1.48 13.78 16.96
CA TYR A 291 -2.41 13.66 18.08
C TYR A 291 -2.42 12.26 18.67
N ARG A 292 -2.39 12.17 19.99
CA ARG A 292 -2.41 10.89 20.71
C ARG A 292 -3.80 10.30 20.86
N TYR A 293 -4.83 11.13 21.03
CA TYR A 293 -6.17 10.70 21.40
C TYR A 293 -7.22 11.05 20.36
N VAL A 294 -8.20 10.15 20.21
CA VAL A 294 -9.53 10.49 19.68
C VAL A 294 -10.45 10.73 20.86
N ILE A 295 -11.12 11.89 20.92
CA ILE A 295 -11.97 12.29 22.04
C ILE A 295 -13.42 12.44 21.56
N VAL A 296 -14.34 11.80 22.27
CA VAL A 296 -15.77 12.11 22.19
C VAL A 296 -16.08 13.20 23.21
N LEU A 297 -16.40 14.40 22.75
CA LEU A 297 -16.57 15.57 23.60
C LEU A 297 -17.99 16.14 23.51
N CYS A 298 -18.61 16.39 24.66
CA CYS A 298 -19.77 17.28 24.73
C CYS A 298 -19.28 18.74 24.74
N PHE A 299 -19.37 19.40 23.58
CA PHE A 299 -18.80 20.74 23.38
C PHE A 299 -19.39 21.81 24.31
N PRO A 300 -20.72 21.90 24.53
CA PRO A 300 -21.28 22.93 25.41
C PRO A 300 -20.77 22.82 26.85
N ALA A 301 -20.67 21.59 27.37
CA ALA A 301 -20.28 21.33 28.75
C ALA A 301 -18.76 21.13 28.94
N SER A 302 -18.00 20.98 27.85
CA SER A 302 -16.57 20.63 27.86
C SER A 302 -16.29 19.35 28.66
N ILE A 303 -17.17 18.35 28.53
CA ILE A 303 -17.06 17.06 29.21
C ILE A 303 -16.65 15.99 28.22
N THR A 304 -15.57 15.28 28.52
CA THR A 304 -15.12 14.11 27.77
C THR A 304 -16.03 12.92 28.11
N PHE A 305 -16.74 12.42 27.10
CA PHE A 305 -17.59 11.22 27.20
C PHE A 305 -16.79 9.94 27.00
N GLY A 306 -15.71 10.01 26.24
CA GLY A 306 -14.78 8.92 26.09
C GLY A 306 -13.55 9.28 25.27
N LEU A 307 -12.57 8.40 25.29
CA LEU A 307 -11.33 8.56 24.56
C LEU A 307 -10.81 7.23 24.03
N ALA A 308 -10.15 7.26 22.88
CA ALA A 308 -9.28 6.18 22.40
C ALA A 308 -7.83 6.69 22.41
N ASP A 309 -6.88 5.89 22.90
CA ASP A 309 -5.46 6.24 23.04
C ASP A 309 -4.62 5.41 22.08
N PHE A 310 -4.00 6.05 21.07
CA PHE A 310 -3.18 5.39 20.07
C PHE A 310 -1.81 4.91 20.57
N GLN A 311 -1.44 5.25 21.81
CA GLN A 311 -0.14 4.89 22.40
C GLN A 311 -0.29 3.96 23.61
N LYS A 312 -1.42 3.26 23.74
CA LYS A 312 -1.70 2.37 24.87
C LYS A 312 -1.09 0.98 24.70
#